data_AF-A0A3M1MMJ2-F1
#
_entry.id   AF-A0A3M1MMJ2-F1
#
_cell.length_a   1.000
_cell.length_b   1.000
_cell.length_c   1.000
_cell.angle_alpha   90.00
_cell.angle_beta   90.00
_cell.angle_gamma   90.00
#
_symmetry.space_group_name_H-M   'P 1'
#
loop_
_entity.id
_entity.type
_entity.pdbx_description
1 polymer ?
#
loop_
_entity_poly.entity_id
_entity_poly.type
_entity_poly.pdbx_seq_one_letter_code
_entity_poly.pdbx_strand_id
1 'polypeptide(L)'
;MTGIATEQIVTWLAPPLLGAFIGYLTNSIAIRMLFRPLRPWHVLGLRVPLTPGIIPARRGELAERMGETVGRHLLTADDVARVLGQEGFRRTLRRAVQEK
;
A
#
# COMPACT_ATOMS: atom_id res chain seq x y z
N MET A 1 -18.70 36.12 35.03
CA MET A 1 -17.52 36.25 34.14
C MET A 1 -17.01 34.92 33.60
N THR A 2 -17.37 33.77 34.17
CA THR A 2 -16.94 32.43 33.70
C THR A 2 -17.71 31.93 32.46
N GLY A 3 -18.99 32.23 32.32
CA GLY A 3 -19.80 31.75 31.17
C GLY A 3 -19.36 32.29 29.80
N ILE A 4 -18.88 33.55 29.74
CA ILE A 4 -18.46 34.17 28.47
C ILE A 4 -17.17 33.49 27.94
N ALA A 5 -16.26 33.10 28.83
CA ALA A 5 -15.03 32.42 28.46
C ALA A 5 -15.29 30.99 27.95
N THR A 6 -16.23 30.25 28.56
CA THR A 6 -16.57 28.88 28.13
C THR A 6 -17.24 28.88 26.75
N GLU A 7 -18.19 29.79 26.50
CA GLU A 7 -18.85 29.94 25.20
C GLU A 7 -17.84 30.32 24.10
N GLN A 8 -16.85 31.16 24.42
CA GLN A 8 -15.78 31.51 23.49
C GLN A 8 -14.86 30.31 23.19
N ILE A 9 -14.44 29.55 24.20
CA ILE A 9 -13.60 28.36 24.00
C ILE A 9 -14.30 27.35 23.09
N VAL A 10 -15.59 27.08 23.36
CA VAL A 10 -16.38 26.15 22.54
C VAL A 10 -16.50 26.65 21.10
N THR A 11 -16.78 27.94 20.90
CA THR A 11 -16.92 28.52 19.56
C THR A 11 -15.64 28.42 18.71
N TRP A 12 -14.47 28.58 19.32
CA TRP A 12 -13.19 28.54 18.59
C TRP A 12 -12.64 27.12 18.43
N LEU A 13 -12.93 26.22 19.36
CA LEU A 13 -12.38 24.86 19.36
C LEU A 13 -13.30 23.84 18.69
N ALA A 14 -14.61 24.06 18.68
CA ALA A 14 -15.56 23.12 18.09
C ALA A 14 -15.36 22.92 16.57
N PRO A 15 -15.17 23.97 15.73
CA PRO A 15 -15.01 23.77 14.29
C PRO A 15 -13.74 22.99 13.90
N PRO A 16 -12.55 23.27 14.46
CA PRO A 16 -11.35 22.47 14.20
C PRO A 16 -11.48 21.03 14.67
N LEU A 17 -12.07 20.78 15.84
CA LEU A 17 -12.26 19.41 16.34
C LEU A 17 -13.22 18.61 15.45
N LEU A 18 -14.31 19.23 15.02
CA LEU A 18 -15.26 18.60 14.10
C LEU A 18 -14.60 18.30 12.74
N GLY A 19 -13.84 19.26 12.22
CA GLY A 19 -13.06 19.11 10.99
C GLY A 19 -12.02 17.99 11.09
N ALA A 20 -11.30 17.91 12.21
CA ALA A 20 -10.35 16.84 12.49
C ALA A 20 -11.04 15.47 12.56
N PHE A 21 -12.20 15.37 13.22
CA PHE A 21 -12.98 14.14 13.32
C PHE A 21 -13.49 13.67 11.94
N ILE A 22 -14.12 14.56 11.17
CA ILE A 22 -14.64 14.24 9.84
C ILE A 22 -13.49 13.92 8.88
N GLY A 23 -12.40 14.69 8.94
CA GLY A 23 -11.20 14.48 8.14
C GLY A 23 -10.56 13.13 8.44
N TYR A 24 -10.40 12.79 9.72
CA TYR A 24 -9.87 11.49 10.14
C TYR A 24 -10.76 10.33 9.65
N LEU A 25 -12.07 10.43 9.87
CA LEU A 25 -13.02 9.39 9.47
C LEU A 25 -13.01 9.19 7.96
N THR A 26 -13.12 10.27 7.19
CA THR A 26 -13.20 10.23 5.73
C THR A 26 -11.88 9.76 5.11
N ASN A 27 -10.74 10.25 5.61
CA ASN A 27 -9.43 9.84 5.13
C ASN A 27 -9.16 8.35 5.40
N SER A 28 -9.55 7.87 6.58
CA SER A 28 -9.47 6.44 6.91
C SER A 28 -10.28 5.58 5.93
N ILE A 29 -11.50 6.01 5.59
CA ILE A 29 -12.34 5.34 4.59
C ILE A 29 -11.70 5.41 3.20
N ALA A 30 -11.17 6.56 2.79
CA ALA A 30 -10.55 6.75 1.47
C ALA A 30 -9.32 5.85 1.29
N ILE A 31 -8.45 5.76 2.30
CA ILE A 31 -7.32 4.82 2.30
C ILE A 31 -7.83 3.39 2.15
N ARG A 32 -8.88 3.02 2.89
CA ARG A 32 -9.48 1.68 2.77
C ARG A 32 -10.06 1.41 1.37
N MET A 33 -10.62 2.43 0.71
CA MET A 33 -11.18 2.35 -0.65
C MET A 33 -10.13 2.07 -1.73
N LEU A 34 -8.90 2.57 -1.57
CA LEU A 34 -7.80 2.30 -2.51
C LEU A 34 -7.47 0.80 -2.60
N PHE A 35 -7.55 0.09 -1.48
CA PHE A 35 -7.23 -1.34 -1.38
C PHE A 35 -8.47 -2.26 -1.46
N ARG A 36 -9.64 -1.79 -1.02
CA ARG A 36 -10.92 -2.52 -1.02
C ARG A 36 -12.02 -1.57 -1.48
N PRO A 37 -12.62 -1.76 -2.66
CA PRO A 37 -13.38 -2.99 -2.91
C PRO A 37 -12.78 -3.86 -4.00
N LEU A 38 -12.81 -5.18 -3.80
CA LEU A 38 -12.26 -6.18 -4.72
C LEU A 38 -13.13 -6.39 -5.97
N ARG A 39 -14.38 -5.92 -5.93
CA ARG A 39 -15.37 -6.04 -6.99
C ARG A 39 -16.03 -4.68 -7.21
N PRO A 40 -16.44 -4.35 -8.45
CA PRO A 40 -17.20 -3.13 -8.73
C PRO A 40 -18.53 -3.18 -7.99
N TRP A 41 -18.87 -2.09 -7.30
CA TRP A 41 -20.16 -1.95 -6.64
C TRP A 41 -21.11 -1.16 -7.55
N HIS A 42 -22.36 -1.60 -7.60
CA HIS A 42 -23.44 -0.93 -8.33
C HIS A 42 -24.48 -0.48 -7.30
N VAL A 43 -24.73 0.82 -7.25
CA VAL A 43 -25.75 1.41 -6.37
C VAL A 43 -26.73 2.16 -7.26
N LEU A 44 -28.03 1.88 -7.12
CA LEU A 44 -29.09 2.52 -7.93
C LEU A 44 -28.87 2.39 -9.45
N GLY A 45 -28.29 1.28 -9.91
CA GLY A 45 -27.99 1.04 -11.33
C GLY A 45 -26.76 1.77 -11.87
N LEU A 46 -26.11 2.63 -11.08
CA LEU A 46 -24.88 3.33 -11.45
C LEU A 46 -23.67 2.65 -10.81
N ARG A 47 -22.59 2.51 -11.60
CA ARG A 47 -21.31 2.01 -11.09
C ARG A 47 -20.64 3.08 -10.23
N VAL A 48 -20.27 2.72 -9.01
CA VAL A 48 -19.63 3.67 -8.09
C VAL A 48 -18.23 4.02 -8.61
N PRO A 49 -17.90 5.32 -8.79
CA PRO A 49 -16.55 5.73 -9.16
C PRO A 49 -15.56 5.28 -8.07
N LEU A 50 -14.35 4.89 -8.45
CA LEU A 50 -13.34 4.28 -7.54
C LEU A 50 -13.67 2.85 -7.05
N THR A 51 -14.54 2.11 -7.77
CA THR A 51 -14.75 0.67 -7.55
C THR A 51 -14.52 -0.16 -8.83
N PRO A 52 -13.71 -1.23 -8.81
CA PRO A 52 -12.89 -1.72 -7.69
C PRO A 52 -11.76 -0.75 -7.30
N GLY A 53 -11.14 -0.96 -6.14
CA GLY A 53 -10.05 -0.11 -5.65
C GLY A 53 -8.91 -0.01 -6.67
N ILE A 54 -8.23 1.14 -6.72
CA ILE A 54 -7.21 1.44 -7.74
C ILE A 54 -6.05 0.44 -7.71
N ILE A 55 -5.58 0.07 -6.51
CA ILE A 55 -4.45 -0.83 -6.31
C ILE A 55 -4.77 -2.25 -6.81
N PRO A 56 -5.86 -2.91 -6.37
CA PRO A 56 -6.20 -4.24 -6.91
C PRO A 56 -6.54 -4.20 -8.41
N ALA A 57 -7.10 -3.10 -8.92
CA ALA A 57 -7.41 -2.95 -10.35
C ALA A 57 -6.15 -2.94 -11.23
N ARG A 58 -5.04 -2.37 -10.75
CA ARG A 58 -3.76 -2.26 -11.47
C ARG A 58 -2.65 -3.15 -10.92
N ARG A 59 -3.00 -4.20 -10.17
CA ARG A 59 -2.03 -5.08 -9.50
C ARG A 59 -0.97 -5.69 -10.43
N GLY A 60 -1.33 -6.01 -11.67
CA GLY A 60 -0.42 -6.57 -12.67
C GLY A 60 0.64 -5.56 -13.11
N GLU A 61 0.19 -4.37 -13.50
CA GLU A 61 1.07 -3.24 -13.87
C GLU A 61 1.99 -2.84 -12.70
N LEU A 62 1.47 -2.85 -11.47
CA LEU A 62 2.26 -2.58 -10.27
C LEU A 62 3.35 -3.64 -10.06
N ALA A 63 3.01 -4.92 -10.17
CA ALA A 63 3.94 -6.02 -10.01
C ALA A 63 5.08 -5.99 -11.04
N GLU A 64 4.76 -5.67 -12.30
CA GLU A 64 5.75 -5.52 -13.36
C GLU A 64 6.74 -4.38 -13.07
N ARG A 65 6.23 -3.18 -12.80
CA ARG A 65 7.08 -2.00 -12.48
C ARG A 65 7.90 -2.20 -11.21
N MET A 66 7.31 -2.82 -10.18
CA MET A 66 8.03 -3.18 -8.96
C MET A 66 9.14 -4.20 -9.25
N GLY A 67 8.84 -5.25 -10.02
CA GLY A 67 9.81 -6.27 -10.42
C GLY A 67 10.97 -5.67 -11.22
N GLU A 68 10.67 -4.77 -12.15
CA GLU A 68 11.70 -4.06 -12.93
C GLU A 68 12.60 -3.20 -12.04
N THR A 69 12.00 -2.46 -11.09
CA THR A 69 12.73 -1.60 -10.15
C THR A 69 13.60 -2.44 -9.20
N VAL A 70 13.04 -3.51 -8.63
CA VAL A 70 13.77 -4.44 -7.75
C VAL A 70 14.89 -5.15 -8.51
N GLY A 71 14.62 -5.62 -9.74
CA GLY A 71 15.62 -6.26 -10.60
C GLY A 71 16.78 -5.34 -10.94
N ARG A 72 16.51 -4.06 -11.22
CA ARG A 72 17.56 -3.07 -11.52
C ARG A 72 18.39 -2.66 -10.30
N HIS A 73 17.79 -2.59 -9.12
CA HIS A 73 18.44 -1.95 -7.96
C HIS A 73 18.82 -2.89 -6.81
N LEU A 74 18.16 -4.04 -6.65
CA LEU A 74 18.36 -4.95 -5.52
C LEU A 74 18.92 -6.32 -5.93
N LEU A 75 18.71 -6.73 -7.19
CA LEU A 75 19.19 -8.01 -7.72
C LEU A 75 20.05 -7.76 -8.97
N THR A 76 21.17 -7.09 -8.77
CA THR A 76 22.11 -6.85 -9.88
C THR A 76 22.73 -8.16 -10.36
N ALA A 77 23.11 -8.21 -11.63
CA ALA A 77 23.80 -9.39 -12.19
C ALA A 77 25.06 -9.75 -11.39
N ASP A 78 25.75 -8.74 -10.84
CA ASP A 78 26.95 -8.92 -10.02
C ASP A 78 26.65 -9.59 -8.68
N ASP A 79 25.54 -9.25 -8.02
CA ASP A 79 25.13 -9.89 -6.77
C ASP A 79 24.77 -11.36 -7.00
N VAL A 80 24.07 -11.67 -8.10
CA VAL A 80 23.77 -13.05 -8.50
C VAL A 80 25.06 -13.82 -8.81
N ALA A 81 25.98 -13.24 -9.59
CA ALA A 81 27.26 -13.86 -9.93
C ALA A 81 28.11 -14.13 -8.68
N ARG A 82 28.11 -13.20 -7.71
CA ARG A 82 28.81 -13.36 -6.43
C ARG A 82 28.27 -14.54 -5.63
N VAL A 83 26.94 -14.68 -5.52
CA VAL A 83 26.32 -15.81 -4.79
C VAL A 83 26.61 -17.15 -5.49
N LEU A 84 26.51 -17.21 -6.82
CA LEU A 84 26.82 -18.42 -7.59
C LEU A 84 28.30 -18.81 -7.51
N GLY A 85 29.18 -17.81 -7.36
CA GLY A 85 30.63 -18.00 -7.20
C GLY A 85 31.05 -18.53 -5.84
N GLN A 86 30.19 -18.43 -4.81
CA GLN A 86 30.53 -18.88 -3.47
C GLN A 86 30.74 -20.39 -3.42
N GLU A 87 31.81 -20.82 -2.76
CA GLU A 87 32.13 -22.24 -2.60
C GLU A 87 30.99 -23.03 -1.95
N GLY A 88 30.26 -22.42 -1.01
CA GLY A 88 29.10 -23.04 -0.36
C GLY A 88 28.02 -23.45 -1.36
N PHE A 89 27.65 -22.55 -2.27
CA PHE A 89 26.65 -22.83 -3.32
C PHE A 89 27.15 -23.87 -4.32
N ARG A 90 28.42 -23.77 -4.73
CA ARG A 90 29.06 -24.74 -5.64
C ARG A 90 29.12 -26.16 -5.05
N ARG A 91 29.35 -26.29 -3.74
CA ARG A 91 29.33 -27.58 -3.03
C ARG A 91 27.92 -28.19 -3.02
N THR A 92 26.89 -27.37 -2.78
CA THR A 92 25.49 -27.81 -2.81
C THR A 92 25.07 -28.27 -4.20
N LEU A 93 25.42 -27.51 -5.24
CA LEU A 93 25.17 -27.90 -6.64
C LEU A 93 25.87 -29.21 -7.01
N ARG A 94 27.14 -29.39 -6.61
CA ARG A 94 27.88 -30.63 -6.88
C ARG A 94 27.24 -31.85 -6.20
N ARG A 95 26.77 -31.72 -4.96
CA ARG A 95 26.03 -32.80 -4.27
C ARG A 95 24.72 -33.14 -4.98
N ALA A 96 23.92 -32.14 -5.30
CA ALA A 96 22.62 -32.33 -5.94
C ALA A 96 22.71 -32.99 -7.33
N VAL A 97 23.80 -32.76 -8.06
CA VAL A 97 24.05 -33.40 -9.36
C VAL A 97 24.59 -34.83 -9.21
N GLN A 98 25.30 -35.15 -8.13
CA GLN A 98 25.82 -36.50 -7.85
C GLN A 98 24.80 -37.45 -7.20
N GLU A 99 23.71 -36.93 -6.63
CA GLU A 99 22.61 -37.71 -6.03
C GLU A 99 21.57 -38.22 -7.07
N LYS A 100 21.86 -38.14 -8.36
CA LYS A 100 21.09 -38.75 -9.45
C LYS A 100 21.91 -39.80 -10.18
#